data_AF-A0AB39VDJ0-F1
#
_entry.id   AF-A0AB39VDJ0-F1
#
_cell.length_a   1.000
_cell.length_b   1.000
_cell.length_c   1.000
_cell.angle_alpha   90.00
_cell.angle_beta   90.00
_cell.angle_gamma   90.00
#
_symmetry.space_group_name_H-M   'P 1'
#
loop_
_entity.id
_entity.type
_entity.pdbx_description
1 polymer ?
#
loop_
_entity_poly.entity_id
_entity_poly.type
_entity_poly.pdbx_seq_one_letter_code
_entity_poly.pdbx_strand_id
1 'polypeptide(L)'
;MEGDNLHSLKILEKTHRGKIDVIYIDPPYNTGNKDFIYDDNYVDKNDGYRHSKWLSFMNNRLKFAKKLLKNKGVIFISIDDNEQAQLKVLCDEVFGEQNFIATLSVENNPKGRKNSSFISGTNEYCHIYARNKDRASFVKNIPKDVKDLKLDENGNYVHNSGKRVLVGENKFNEIITNFYSDKHYTIYYNPISKEAIFKKEKNLANEDISLKKEGYERYYSFNDEKFVENTYTLNKIKELFYDKKLEFKNGKIYEKNMNNTVRMKSLLVNKEYMAIVNNEKVKFKIDLKTTSAKQMLANILGHEKFDYPKNLSYIKLLISLIENKSSIILDFFAGSGTTGHAVAQLNKEDGGNRKYILCTNNENNICEEVTYKRLKNIQKELPHNLKYLKTDYIPKRSKDEDDLSIRKKVEKNIKELIELENHIEIDNQKYIIAESEEKMEEDINRIEKNGILFLPPGIFLSRIEQRKLDEKNIKLVNIPEYYFINELREAGEI
;
A
#
# COMPACT_ATOMS: atom_id res chain seq x y z
N MET A 1 13.88 -5.89 12.39
CA MET A 1 15.32 -5.59 12.26
C MET A 1 15.68 -4.63 13.38
N GLU A 2 16.48 -5.08 14.34
CA GLU A 2 17.08 -4.27 15.38
C GLU A 2 18.35 -3.62 14.85
N GLY A 3 18.41 -2.29 14.92
CA GLY A 3 19.61 -1.53 14.56
C GLY A 3 19.30 -0.10 14.16
N ASP A 4 20.34 0.69 13.92
CA ASP A 4 20.18 2.00 13.30
C ASP A 4 19.45 1.86 11.96
N ASN A 5 18.53 2.77 11.70
CA ASN A 5 17.67 2.69 10.53
C ASN A 5 18.42 3.03 9.23
N LEU A 6 19.44 3.89 9.25
CA LEU A 6 20.28 4.12 8.07
C LEU A 6 21.10 2.87 7.75
N HIS A 7 21.65 2.19 8.77
CA HIS A 7 22.32 0.90 8.60
C HIS A 7 21.36 -0.15 8.02
N SER A 8 20.16 -0.28 8.59
CA SER A 8 19.13 -1.20 8.09
C SER A 8 18.76 -0.91 6.63
N LEU A 9 18.63 0.36 6.24
CA LEU A 9 18.33 0.78 4.88
C LEU A 9 19.44 0.41 3.88
N LYS A 10 20.73 0.48 4.27
CA LYS A 10 21.87 0.03 3.45
C LYS A 10 21.79 -1.48 3.17
N ILE A 11 21.45 -2.29 4.17
CA ILE A 11 21.24 -3.74 4.00
C ILE A 11 20.03 -4.01 3.09
N LEU A 12 18.94 -3.26 3.30
CA LEU A 12 17.74 -3.36 2.47
C LEU A 12 18.00 -2.90 1.03
N GLU A 13 18.93 -2.00 0.77
CA GLU A 13 19.28 -1.64 -0.61
C GLU A 13 19.81 -2.86 -1.39
N LYS A 14 20.56 -3.75 -0.73
CA LYS A 14 21.07 -4.97 -1.36
C LYS A 14 19.94 -5.97 -1.66
N THR A 15 19.01 -6.14 -0.72
CA THR A 15 17.99 -7.21 -0.77
C THR A 15 16.67 -6.74 -1.42
N HIS A 16 16.33 -5.46 -1.35
CA HIS A 16 15.00 -4.89 -1.62
C HIS A 16 14.97 -3.67 -2.53
N ARG A 17 16.07 -3.31 -3.20
CA ARG A 17 16.07 -2.23 -4.21
C ARG A 17 14.97 -2.45 -5.24
N GLY A 18 14.08 -1.45 -5.38
CA GLY A 18 12.95 -1.50 -6.28
C GLY A 18 11.87 -2.55 -5.96
N LYS A 19 11.83 -3.10 -4.74
CA LYS A 19 10.89 -4.18 -4.35
C LYS A 19 9.79 -3.74 -3.38
N ILE A 20 9.91 -2.60 -2.72
CA ILE A 20 8.95 -2.13 -1.71
C ILE A 20 7.75 -1.44 -2.36
N ASP A 21 6.53 -1.87 -2.02
CA ASP A 21 5.30 -1.25 -2.55
C ASP A 21 4.89 -0.03 -1.71
N VAL A 22 5.05 -0.11 -0.38
CA VAL A 22 4.65 0.94 0.56
C VAL A 22 5.75 1.19 1.57
N ILE A 23 6.08 2.46 1.78
CA ILE A 23 6.84 2.90 2.94
C ILE A 23 5.92 3.72 3.82
N TYR A 24 5.83 3.39 5.10
CA TYR A 24 5.28 4.29 6.12
C TYR A 24 6.39 4.62 7.10
N ILE A 25 6.56 5.89 7.46
CA ILE A 25 7.48 6.28 8.51
C ILE A 25 6.88 7.34 9.43
N ASP A 26 7.33 7.27 10.67
CA ASP A 26 7.02 8.20 11.74
C ASP A 26 8.32 8.73 12.35
N PRO A 27 9.06 9.61 11.64
CA PRO A 27 10.33 10.14 12.11
C PRO A 27 10.15 10.99 13.39
N PRO A 28 11.24 11.27 14.12
CA PRO A 28 11.19 12.22 15.23
C PRO A 28 10.74 13.61 14.74
N TYR A 29 9.93 14.32 15.52
CA TYR A 29 9.29 15.58 15.10
C TYR A 29 10.12 16.84 15.39
N ASN A 30 11.26 16.70 16.06
CA ASN A 30 12.14 17.81 16.44
C ASN A 30 11.44 18.88 17.31
N THR A 31 10.66 18.42 18.30
CA THR A 31 9.93 19.29 19.22
C THR A 31 10.84 20.00 20.23
N GLY A 32 12.07 19.48 20.41
CA GLY A 32 13.04 19.94 21.41
C GLY A 32 12.83 19.31 22.79
N ASN A 33 11.92 18.34 22.95
CA ASN A 33 11.65 17.62 24.19
C ASN A 33 12.32 16.24 24.22
N LYS A 34 13.61 16.17 23.85
CA LYS A 34 14.39 14.91 23.76
C LYS A 34 13.75 13.86 22.85
N ASP A 35 13.13 14.31 21.76
CA ASP A 35 12.53 13.44 20.75
C ASP A 35 13.45 13.17 19.56
N PHE A 36 14.56 13.92 19.43
CA PHE A 36 15.51 13.79 18.31
C PHE A 36 16.96 13.72 18.80
N ILE A 37 17.70 12.71 18.32
CA ILE A 37 19.13 12.50 18.56
C ILE A 37 19.87 12.67 17.23
N TYR A 38 20.96 13.44 17.24
CA TYR A 38 21.89 13.62 16.14
C TYR A 38 23.32 13.53 16.67
N ASP A 39 24.17 12.71 16.03
CA ASP A 39 25.53 12.40 16.49
C ASP A 39 25.58 12.07 17.99
N ASP A 40 24.77 11.08 18.40
CA ASP A 40 24.64 10.57 19.78
C ASP A 40 24.18 11.58 20.84
N ASN A 41 23.80 12.80 20.44
CA ASN A 41 23.36 13.86 21.33
C ASN A 41 21.92 14.29 21.04
N TYR A 42 21.14 14.54 22.09
CA TYR A 42 19.83 15.16 21.94
C TYR A 42 19.96 16.57 21.39
N VAL A 43 19.16 16.89 20.38
CA VAL A 43 19.11 18.24 19.81
C VAL A 43 18.21 19.11 20.68
N ASP A 44 18.81 20.14 21.30
CA ASP A 44 18.10 21.08 22.17
C ASP A 44 17.26 22.06 21.35
N LYS A 45 16.18 22.58 21.96
CA LYS A 45 15.32 23.58 21.34
C LYS A 45 16.06 24.88 20.95
N ASN A 46 17.11 25.23 21.68
CA ASN A 46 17.92 26.43 21.45
C ASN A 46 19.09 26.20 20.48
N ASP A 47 19.24 24.98 19.93
CA ASP A 47 20.25 24.70 18.92
C ASP A 47 19.90 25.43 17.61
N GLY A 48 20.70 26.42 17.25
CA GLY A 48 20.53 27.23 16.03
C GLY A 48 20.59 26.41 14.73
N TYR A 49 21.11 25.18 14.78
CA TYR A 49 21.22 24.27 13.63
C TYR A 49 20.23 23.10 13.70
N ARG A 50 19.24 23.11 14.62
CA ARG A 50 18.32 21.98 14.83
C ARG A 50 17.64 21.49 13.55
N HIS A 51 17.18 22.41 12.70
CA HIS A 51 16.50 22.09 11.44
C HIS A 51 17.47 21.50 10.42
N SER A 52 18.67 22.06 10.31
CA SER A 52 19.71 21.58 9.39
C SER A 52 20.18 20.17 9.77
N LYS A 53 20.34 19.89 11.08
CA LYS A 53 20.66 18.55 11.60
C LYS A 53 19.57 17.55 11.27
N TRP A 54 18.31 17.92 11.51
CA TRP A 54 17.16 17.08 11.20
C TRP A 54 17.02 16.78 9.70
N LEU A 55 17.18 17.80 8.86
CA LEU A 55 17.17 17.66 7.40
C LEU A 55 18.31 16.76 6.91
N SER A 56 19.53 16.92 7.43
CA SER A 56 20.68 16.05 7.11
C SER A 56 20.37 14.58 7.46
N PHE A 57 19.85 14.35 8.67
CA PHE A 57 19.43 13.04 9.16
C PHE A 57 18.38 12.40 8.25
N MET A 58 17.35 13.14 7.85
CA MET A 58 16.27 12.64 7.00
C MET A 58 16.68 12.46 5.53
N ASN A 59 17.48 13.37 4.97
CA ASN A 59 17.87 13.35 3.55
C ASN A 59 18.51 12.01 3.16
N ASN A 60 19.48 11.55 3.96
CA ASN A 60 20.15 10.28 3.72
C ASN A 60 19.15 9.11 3.68
N ARG A 61 18.24 9.05 4.67
CA ARG A 61 17.24 7.99 4.79
C ARG A 61 16.22 8.02 3.66
N LEU A 62 15.72 9.19 3.29
CA LEU A 62 14.76 9.36 2.19
C LEU A 62 15.38 9.00 0.83
N LYS A 63 16.67 9.29 0.60
CA LYS A 63 17.40 8.86 -0.59
C LYS A 63 17.43 7.32 -0.71
N PHE A 64 17.71 6.59 0.38
CA PHE A 64 17.62 5.13 0.37
C PHE A 64 16.17 4.66 0.18
N ALA A 65 15.20 5.23 0.91
CA ALA A 65 13.78 4.90 0.76
C ALA A 65 13.33 5.00 -0.71
N LYS A 66 13.72 6.07 -1.42
CA LYS A 66 13.45 6.25 -2.85
C LYS A 66 13.99 5.10 -3.70
N LYS A 67 15.17 4.57 -3.40
CA LYS A 67 15.78 3.44 -4.13
C LYS A 67 15.09 2.10 -3.86
N LEU A 68 14.50 1.94 -2.68
CA LEU A 68 13.79 0.72 -2.28
C LEU A 68 12.39 0.62 -2.91
N LEU A 69 11.73 1.77 -3.13
CA LEU A 69 10.39 1.80 -3.73
C LEU A 69 10.37 1.21 -5.14
N LYS A 70 9.39 0.34 -5.40
CA LYS A 70 8.92 -0.02 -6.74
C LYS A 70 8.53 1.23 -7.51
N ASN A 71 8.50 1.14 -8.84
CA ASN A 71 8.11 2.27 -9.69
C ASN A 71 6.68 2.78 -9.37
N LYS A 72 5.76 1.89 -9.02
CA LYS A 72 4.39 2.23 -8.56
C LYS A 72 4.27 2.47 -7.05
N GLY A 73 5.38 2.38 -6.32
CA GLY A 73 5.40 2.42 -4.87
C GLY A 73 5.17 3.83 -4.32
N VAL A 74 4.70 3.90 -3.08
CA VAL A 74 4.38 5.16 -2.40
C VAL A 74 5.00 5.21 -1.01
N ILE A 75 5.29 6.42 -0.54
CA ILE A 75 5.75 6.70 0.81
C ILE A 75 4.76 7.63 1.52
N PHE A 76 4.48 7.32 2.78
CA PHE A 76 3.70 8.09 3.73
C PHE A 76 4.60 8.51 4.88
N ILE A 77 4.65 9.80 5.20
CA ILE A 77 5.53 10.35 6.23
C ILE A 77 4.70 11.19 7.20
N SER A 78 4.50 10.69 8.42
CA SER A 78 3.85 11.46 9.48
C SER A 78 4.79 12.54 10.01
N ILE A 79 4.25 13.72 10.32
CA ILE A 79 5.02 14.86 10.84
C ILE A 79 4.10 15.84 11.58
N ASP A 80 4.64 16.65 12.48
CA ASP A 80 3.92 17.79 13.08
C ASP A 80 4.33 19.14 12.45
N ASP A 81 3.82 20.24 13.00
CA ASP A 81 4.09 21.59 12.51
C ASP A 81 5.57 22.02 12.57
N ASN A 82 6.43 21.38 13.37
CA ASN A 82 7.82 21.84 13.56
C ASN A 82 8.66 21.69 12.29
N GLU A 83 8.45 20.60 11.55
CA GLU A 83 9.27 20.22 10.39
C GLU A 83 8.45 19.94 9.13
N GLN A 84 7.12 20.08 9.13
CA GLN A 84 6.30 19.75 7.95
C GLN A 84 6.75 20.49 6.68
N ALA A 85 7.08 21.78 6.79
CA ALA A 85 7.43 22.59 5.62
C ALA A 85 8.80 22.18 5.07
N GLN A 86 9.76 22.00 5.97
CA GLN A 86 11.13 21.58 5.69
C GLN A 86 11.13 20.18 5.07
N LEU A 87 10.36 19.26 5.64
CA LEU A 87 10.18 17.90 5.12
C LEU A 87 9.53 17.91 3.73
N LYS A 88 8.52 18.76 3.49
CA LYS A 88 7.87 18.89 2.18
C LYS A 88 8.88 19.29 1.11
N VAL A 89 9.69 20.33 1.38
CA VAL A 89 10.73 20.80 0.44
C VAL A 89 11.78 19.71 0.21
N LEU A 90 12.25 19.04 1.27
CA LEU A 90 13.18 17.92 1.15
C LEU A 90 12.61 16.77 0.32
N CYS A 91 11.32 16.45 0.49
CA CYS A 91 10.67 15.42 -0.31
C CYS A 91 10.51 15.83 -1.78
N ASP A 92 10.27 17.11 -2.07
CA ASP A 92 10.26 17.62 -3.45
C ASP A 92 11.63 17.45 -4.11
N GLU A 93 12.72 17.72 -3.40
CA GLU A 93 14.09 17.48 -3.89
C GLU A 93 14.34 15.98 -4.12
N VAL A 94 14.01 15.13 -3.13
CA VAL A 94 14.34 13.70 -3.18
C VAL A 94 13.44 12.96 -4.17
N PHE A 95 12.12 13.14 -4.13
CA PHE A 95 11.15 12.38 -4.93
C PHE A 95 10.76 13.08 -6.22
N GLY A 96 10.97 14.40 -6.33
CA GLY A 96 10.44 15.24 -7.39
C GLY A 96 9.06 15.78 -7.02
N GLU A 97 8.87 17.10 -7.12
CA GLU A 97 7.59 17.77 -6.82
C GLU A 97 6.41 17.19 -7.61
N GLN A 98 6.63 16.82 -8.88
CA GLN A 98 5.62 16.20 -9.74
C GLN A 98 5.09 14.88 -9.17
N ASN A 99 5.86 14.22 -8.30
CA ASN A 99 5.48 12.97 -7.65
C ASN A 99 4.75 13.15 -6.32
N PHE A 100 4.53 14.39 -5.88
CA PHE A 100 3.69 14.70 -4.73
C PHE A 100 2.23 14.29 -4.99
N ILE A 101 1.63 13.56 -4.03
CA ILE A 101 0.24 13.13 -4.09
C ILE A 101 -0.65 14.07 -3.28
N ALA A 102 -0.40 14.18 -1.98
CA ALA A 102 -1.20 14.99 -1.07
C ALA A 102 -0.50 15.17 0.29
N THR A 103 -0.97 16.18 1.03
CA THR A 103 -0.76 16.27 2.47
C THR A 103 -2.08 15.97 3.16
N LEU A 104 -2.07 15.03 4.09
CA LEU A 104 -3.21 14.76 4.97
C LEU A 104 -3.10 15.62 6.22
N SER A 105 -4.24 16.08 6.74
CA SER A 105 -4.38 16.60 8.09
C SER A 105 -5.13 15.57 8.93
N VAL A 106 -4.51 15.06 9.98
CA VAL A 106 -4.98 13.92 10.77
C VAL A 106 -5.35 14.38 12.17
N GLU A 107 -6.64 14.43 12.48
CA GLU A 107 -7.16 14.82 13.80
C GLU A 107 -6.90 13.71 14.84
N ASN A 108 -5.74 13.77 15.49
CA ASN A 108 -5.31 12.77 16.47
C ASN A 108 -5.61 13.17 17.92
N ASN A 109 -5.97 14.44 18.16
CA ASN A 109 -6.42 14.94 19.45
C ASN A 109 -7.62 15.90 19.30
N PRO A 110 -8.86 15.37 19.19
CA PRO A 110 -10.06 16.19 18.99
C PRO A 110 -10.33 17.22 20.09
N LYS A 111 -9.83 16.99 21.31
CA LYS A 111 -9.96 17.93 22.44
C LYS A 111 -9.02 19.12 22.33
N GLY A 112 -8.01 19.03 21.46
CA GLY A 112 -6.96 20.02 21.30
C GLY A 112 -5.89 19.95 22.39
N ARG A 113 -4.66 20.34 22.05
CA ARG A 113 -3.55 20.52 22.99
C ARG A 113 -3.62 21.94 23.58
N LYS A 114 -3.73 22.05 24.90
CA LYS A 114 -3.84 23.33 25.62
C LYS A 114 -2.52 24.10 25.76
N ASN A 115 -1.40 23.53 25.32
CA ASN A 115 -0.06 24.11 25.47
C ASN A 115 0.31 25.09 24.33
N SER A 116 -0.69 25.65 23.65
CA SER A 116 -0.55 26.56 22.52
C SER A 116 -0.98 27.96 22.94
N SER A 117 -0.33 29.01 22.40
CA SER A 117 -0.55 30.38 22.87
C SER A 117 -1.98 30.89 22.62
N PHE A 118 -2.67 30.40 21.58
CA PHE A 118 -4.01 30.89 21.19
C PHE A 118 -4.91 29.84 20.50
N ILE A 119 -4.33 28.88 19.77
CA ILE A 119 -5.08 27.89 18.97
C ILE A 119 -4.74 26.48 19.41
N SER A 120 -5.71 25.79 20.00
CA SER A 120 -5.56 24.40 20.41
C SER A 120 -5.28 23.48 19.21
N GLY A 121 -4.05 23.01 19.07
CA GLY A 121 -3.68 22.07 18.00
C GLY A 121 -4.37 20.71 18.19
N THR A 122 -5.07 20.23 17.16
CA THR A 122 -5.85 18.98 17.18
C THR A 122 -5.30 17.92 16.23
N ASN A 123 -4.42 18.32 15.33
CA ASN A 123 -4.01 17.56 14.17
C ASN A 123 -2.48 17.44 14.04
N GLU A 124 -2.07 16.45 13.27
CA GLU A 124 -0.74 16.28 12.69
C GLU A 124 -0.89 16.12 11.17
N TYR A 125 0.23 16.05 10.45
CA TYR A 125 0.24 15.92 9.01
C TYR A 125 0.79 14.58 8.54
N CYS A 126 0.48 14.23 7.30
CA CYS A 126 1.13 13.14 6.59
C CYS A 126 1.37 13.51 5.14
N HIS A 127 2.63 13.58 4.71
CA HIS A 127 2.98 13.80 3.32
C HIS A 127 2.98 12.48 2.56
N ILE A 128 2.41 12.51 1.35
CA ILE A 128 2.33 11.35 0.47
C ILE A 128 3.06 11.66 -0.82
N TYR A 129 4.04 10.81 -1.16
CA TYR A 129 4.76 10.84 -2.43
C TYR A 129 4.72 9.48 -3.12
N ALA A 130 4.68 9.49 -4.45
CA ALA A 130 4.95 8.32 -5.25
C ALA A 130 6.43 8.24 -5.64
N ARG A 131 6.91 7.04 -5.99
CA ARG A 131 8.14 6.92 -6.78
C ARG A 131 7.94 7.44 -8.20
N ASN A 132 6.78 7.14 -8.79
CA ASN A 132 6.30 7.69 -10.06
C ASN A 132 4.77 7.83 -9.98
N LYS A 133 4.28 9.06 -9.94
CA LYS A 133 2.85 9.36 -9.75
C LYS A 133 1.98 8.87 -10.90
N ASP A 134 2.48 8.86 -12.13
CA ASP A 134 1.74 8.39 -13.30
C ASP A 134 1.48 6.87 -13.28
N ARG A 135 2.26 6.14 -12.46
CA ARG A 135 2.11 4.68 -12.27
C ARG A 135 1.49 4.30 -10.94
N ALA A 136 1.42 5.22 -9.98
CA ALA A 136 0.81 4.98 -8.68
C ALA A 136 -0.72 5.06 -8.79
N SER A 137 -1.41 4.22 -8.05
CA SER A 137 -2.87 4.17 -8.06
C SER A 137 -3.42 3.86 -6.67
N PHE A 138 -4.43 4.62 -6.24
CA PHE A 138 -5.16 4.37 -5.00
C PHE A 138 -6.59 3.90 -5.27
N VAL A 139 -7.01 2.88 -4.53
CA VAL A 139 -8.40 2.44 -4.53
C VAL A 139 -9.27 3.37 -3.68
N LYS A 140 -10.58 3.34 -3.93
CA LYS A 140 -11.56 3.96 -3.04
C LYS A 140 -11.76 3.04 -1.83
N ASN A 141 -11.21 3.42 -0.68
CA ASN A 141 -11.17 2.57 0.51
C ASN A 141 -12.06 3.05 1.68
N ILE A 142 -12.82 4.14 1.50
CA ILE A 142 -13.76 4.61 2.52
C ILE A 142 -15.16 4.09 2.19
N PRO A 143 -15.76 3.20 2.99
CA PRO A 143 -17.15 2.78 2.81
C PRO A 143 -18.11 3.96 2.96
N LYS A 144 -19.16 3.99 2.15
CA LYS A 144 -20.24 4.98 2.24
C LYS A 144 -21.14 4.69 3.43
N ASP A 145 -21.73 5.75 3.98
CA ASP A 145 -22.78 5.61 4.98
C ASP A 145 -24.00 4.96 4.34
N VAL A 146 -24.65 4.05 5.07
CA VAL A 146 -25.91 3.41 4.68
C VAL A 146 -26.97 4.46 4.33
N LYS A 147 -26.97 5.62 4.99
CA LYS A 147 -27.89 6.73 4.71
C LYS A 147 -27.74 7.33 3.31
N ASP A 148 -26.58 7.19 2.70
CA ASP A 148 -26.31 7.63 1.32
C ASP A 148 -26.67 6.58 0.28
N LEU A 149 -27.18 5.42 0.71
CA LEU A 149 -27.56 4.29 -0.12
C LEU A 149 -29.06 3.99 -0.02
N LYS A 150 -29.59 3.34 -1.05
CA LYS A 150 -30.92 2.71 -1.08
C LYS A 150 -30.84 1.36 -1.77
N LEU A 151 -31.86 0.54 -1.58
CA LEU A 151 -32.02 -0.68 -2.36
C LEU A 151 -32.64 -0.33 -3.72
N ASP A 152 -32.13 -0.94 -4.78
CA ASP A 152 -32.79 -0.96 -6.08
C ASP A 152 -33.88 -2.05 -6.15
N GLU A 153 -34.57 -2.15 -7.28
CA GLU A 153 -35.63 -3.14 -7.51
C GLU A 153 -35.14 -4.60 -7.44
N ASN A 154 -33.83 -4.84 -7.46
CA ASN A 154 -33.23 -6.17 -7.34
C ASN A 154 -32.66 -6.43 -5.93
N GLY A 155 -32.86 -5.52 -4.98
CA GLY A 155 -32.33 -5.65 -3.62
C GLY A 155 -30.84 -5.32 -3.49
N ASN A 156 -30.24 -4.64 -4.48
CA ASN A 156 -28.84 -4.21 -4.41
C ASN A 156 -28.73 -2.79 -3.85
N TYR A 157 -27.68 -2.52 -3.06
CA TYR A 157 -27.40 -1.16 -2.59
C TYR A 157 -26.86 -0.27 -3.71
N VAL A 158 -27.55 0.85 -3.95
CA VAL A 158 -27.19 1.88 -4.94
C VAL A 158 -27.19 3.25 -4.28
N HIS A 159 -26.40 4.17 -4.81
CA HIS A 159 -26.32 5.52 -4.26
C HIS A 159 -27.63 6.31 -4.38
N ASN A 160 -27.94 7.12 -3.36
CA ASN A 160 -29.15 7.94 -3.31
C ASN A 160 -29.11 9.13 -4.29
N SER A 161 -27.93 9.66 -4.58
CA SER A 161 -27.74 10.82 -5.48
C SER A 161 -26.86 10.48 -6.69
N GLY A 162 -27.05 11.18 -7.81
CA GLY A 162 -26.14 11.05 -8.95
C GLY A 162 -26.34 9.75 -9.74
N LYS A 163 -27.28 9.80 -10.67
CA LYS A 163 -27.37 8.85 -11.77
C LYS A 163 -26.74 9.48 -13.00
N ARG A 164 -25.81 8.78 -13.65
CA ARG A 164 -25.25 9.27 -14.92
C ARG A 164 -26.27 9.01 -16.02
N VAL A 165 -26.74 10.05 -16.69
CA VAL A 165 -27.58 9.90 -17.89
C VAL A 165 -26.69 9.32 -18.99
N LEU A 166 -27.05 8.15 -19.51
CA LEU A 166 -26.36 7.50 -20.61
C LEU A 166 -27.06 7.76 -21.95
N VAL A 167 -28.39 7.74 -21.91
CA VAL A 167 -29.28 7.92 -23.07
C VAL A 167 -30.40 8.88 -22.69
N GLY A 168 -30.68 9.86 -23.58
CA GLY A 168 -31.70 10.89 -23.40
C GLY A 168 -31.25 12.24 -23.97
N GLU A 169 -31.95 13.32 -23.62
CA GLU A 169 -31.55 14.68 -24.03
C GLU A 169 -30.09 15.00 -23.60
N ASN A 170 -29.24 15.35 -24.57
CA ASN A 170 -27.82 15.64 -24.35
C ASN A 170 -27.33 16.72 -25.34
N LYS A 171 -26.87 17.85 -24.79
CA LYS A 171 -26.41 19.02 -25.56
C LYS A 171 -24.89 19.05 -25.85
N PHE A 172 -24.14 18.09 -25.29
CA PHE A 172 -22.67 18.05 -25.36
C PHE A 172 -22.14 17.04 -26.37
N ASN A 173 -22.88 15.97 -26.61
CA ASN A 173 -22.46 14.92 -27.54
C ASN A 173 -22.65 15.36 -29.00
N GLU A 174 -21.80 14.85 -29.88
CA GLU A 174 -21.84 15.18 -31.30
C GLU A 174 -23.13 14.69 -31.96
N ILE A 175 -23.65 15.48 -32.90
CA ILE A 175 -24.80 15.09 -33.74
C ILE A 175 -24.40 13.89 -34.60
N ILE A 176 -25.28 12.89 -34.70
CA ILE A 176 -25.06 11.73 -35.56
C ILE A 176 -24.99 12.16 -37.02
N THR A 177 -23.81 11.98 -37.61
CA THR A 177 -23.57 12.09 -39.06
C THR A 177 -23.40 10.71 -39.72
N ASN A 178 -22.85 9.74 -38.99
CA ASN A 178 -22.72 8.35 -39.40
C ASN A 178 -23.69 7.44 -38.62
N PHE A 179 -24.78 7.05 -39.27
CA PHE A 179 -25.80 6.14 -38.70
C PHE A 179 -25.31 4.70 -38.49
N TYR A 180 -24.10 4.36 -38.95
CA TYR A 180 -23.46 3.09 -38.65
C TYR A 180 -22.51 3.15 -37.44
N SER A 181 -22.32 4.32 -36.82
CA SER A 181 -21.54 4.47 -35.57
C SER A 181 -22.01 3.49 -34.50
N ASP A 182 -21.07 2.95 -33.71
CA ASP A 182 -21.39 2.07 -32.58
C ASP A 182 -21.95 2.82 -31.38
N LYS A 183 -21.87 4.15 -31.37
CA LYS A 183 -22.58 5.01 -30.42
C LYS A 183 -23.95 5.45 -30.94
N HIS A 184 -24.33 5.06 -32.15
CA HIS A 184 -25.69 5.29 -32.65
C HIS A 184 -26.56 4.04 -32.44
N TYR A 185 -27.48 4.14 -31.48
CA TYR A 185 -28.48 3.12 -31.23
C TYR A 185 -29.67 3.72 -30.47
N THR A 186 -30.83 3.11 -30.66
CA THR A 186 -32.05 3.32 -29.87
C THR A 186 -32.38 2.04 -29.13
N ILE A 187 -32.87 2.18 -27.90
CA ILE A 187 -33.25 1.06 -27.04
C ILE A 187 -34.76 1.07 -26.86
N TYR A 188 -35.40 -0.02 -27.25
CA TYR A 188 -36.78 -0.32 -26.91
C TYR A 188 -36.75 -1.23 -25.69
N TYR A 189 -37.30 -0.78 -24.56
CA TYR A 189 -37.28 -1.52 -23.29
C TYR A 189 -38.70 -1.81 -22.83
N ASN A 190 -39.00 -3.06 -22.51
CA ASN A 190 -40.29 -3.44 -21.95
C ASN A 190 -40.19 -3.48 -20.40
N PRO A 191 -40.89 -2.60 -19.67
CA PRO A 191 -40.78 -2.53 -18.22
C PRO A 191 -41.39 -3.73 -17.49
N ILE A 192 -42.26 -4.51 -18.15
CA ILE A 192 -42.91 -5.70 -17.60
C ILE A 192 -42.01 -6.93 -17.79
N SER A 193 -41.66 -7.27 -19.04
CA SER A 193 -40.82 -8.45 -19.31
C SER A 193 -39.35 -8.25 -18.96
N LYS A 194 -38.92 -6.99 -18.77
CA LYS A 194 -37.52 -6.59 -18.55
C LYS A 194 -36.60 -6.87 -19.73
N GLU A 195 -37.15 -7.03 -20.93
CA GLU A 195 -36.37 -7.26 -22.17
C GLU A 195 -36.05 -5.95 -22.89
N ALA A 196 -34.95 -5.94 -23.64
CA ALA A 196 -34.54 -4.80 -24.45
C ALA A 196 -34.17 -5.20 -25.89
N ILE A 197 -34.63 -4.41 -26.85
CA ILE A 197 -34.33 -4.52 -28.27
C ILE A 197 -33.53 -3.28 -28.68
N PHE A 198 -32.40 -3.50 -29.37
CA PHE A 198 -31.50 -2.45 -29.80
C PHE A 198 -31.61 -2.27 -31.31
N LYS A 199 -31.87 -1.04 -31.78
CA LYS A 199 -32.02 -0.71 -33.21
C LYS A 199 -31.15 0.47 -33.62
N LYS A 200 -30.80 0.54 -34.90
CA LYS A 200 -30.23 1.75 -35.53
C LYS A 200 -31.32 2.41 -36.36
N GLU A 201 -31.66 3.65 -36.03
CA GLU A 201 -32.74 4.38 -36.68
C GLU A 201 -32.20 5.54 -37.50
N LYS A 202 -32.81 5.85 -38.66
CA LYS A 202 -32.30 6.88 -39.58
C LYS A 202 -32.81 8.29 -39.28
N ASN A 203 -33.92 8.42 -38.57
CA ASN A 203 -34.48 9.71 -38.14
C ASN A 203 -35.37 9.49 -36.91
N LEU A 204 -35.74 10.58 -36.21
CA LEU A 204 -36.54 10.50 -34.99
C LEU A 204 -38.00 10.10 -35.23
N ALA A 205 -38.54 10.34 -36.43
CA ALA A 205 -39.91 10.03 -36.82
C ALA A 205 -40.15 8.53 -37.04
N ASN A 206 -39.10 7.74 -37.27
CA ASN A 206 -39.17 6.29 -37.52
C ASN A 206 -39.37 5.46 -36.23
N GLU A 207 -40.28 5.88 -35.36
CA GLU A 207 -40.65 5.09 -34.19
C GLU A 207 -41.30 3.76 -34.62
N ASP A 208 -40.79 2.64 -34.11
CA ASP A 208 -41.43 1.33 -34.29
C ASP A 208 -42.74 1.21 -33.48
N ILE A 209 -43.86 1.38 -34.17
CA ILE A 209 -45.20 1.33 -33.61
C ILE A 209 -45.59 -0.09 -33.15
N SER A 210 -45.04 -1.16 -33.75
CA SER A 210 -45.40 -2.52 -33.34
C SER A 210 -44.84 -2.82 -31.95
N LEU A 211 -43.58 -2.48 -31.71
CA LEU A 211 -42.94 -2.64 -30.41
C LEU A 211 -43.64 -1.81 -29.33
N LYS A 212 -44.09 -0.60 -29.68
CA LYS A 212 -44.86 0.24 -28.75
C LYS A 212 -46.19 -0.41 -28.35
N LYS A 213 -46.89 -1.04 -29.30
CA LYS A 213 -48.13 -1.80 -29.03
C LYS A 213 -47.88 -3.04 -28.15
N GLU A 214 -46.70 -3.64 -28.26
CA GLU A 214 -46.24 -4.75 -27.40
C GLU A 214 -45.76 -4.28 -26.01
N GLY A 215 -45.83 -2.98 -25.72
CA GLY A 215 -45.49 -2.42 -24.41
C GLY A 215 -44.03 -2.01 -24.24
N TYR A 216 -43.25 -1.92 -25.33
CA TYR A 216 -41.90 -1.38 -25.28
C TYR A 216 -41.90 0.15 -25.27
N GLU A 217 -41.08 0.72 -24.40
CA GLU A 217 -40.79 2.15 -24.34
C GLU A 217 -39.49 2.46 -25.10
N ARG A 218 -39.48 3.55 -25.88
CA ARG A 218 -38.35 3.93 -26.73
C ARG A 218 -37.42 4.92 -26.03
N TYR A 219 -36.12 4.67 -26.07
CA TYR A 219 -35.07 5.47 -25.44
C TYR A 219 -33.91 5.75 -26.42
N TYR A 220 -33.62 7.03 -26.64
CA TYR A 220 -32.57 7.48 -27.56
C TYR A 220 -31.93 8.78 -27.07
N SER A 221 -30.72 9.07 -27.54
CA SER A 221 -30.05 10.34 -27.26
C SER A 221 -30.35 11.35 -28.35
N PHE A 222 -30.76 12.56 -27.94
CA PHE A 222 -31.13 13.62 -28.86
C PHE A 222 -30.72 15.00 -28.35
N ASN A 223 -30.60 15.93 -29.28
CA ASN A 223 -30.54 17.36 -29.03
C ASN A 223 -31.50 18.03 -30.02
N ASP A 224 -32.50 18.75 -29.50
CA ASP A 224 -33.64 19.21 -30.29
C ASP A 224 -34.25 18.07 -31.13
N GLU A 225 -34.32 18.21 -32.45
CA GLU A 225 -34.88 17.20 -33.37
C GLU A 225 -33.81 16.33 -34.07
N LYS A 226 -32.61 16.21 -33.48
CA LYS A 226 -31.51 15.43 -34.07
C LYS A 226 -30.99 14.38 -33.10
N PHE A 227 -30.64 13.21 -33.62
CA PHE A 227 -29.88 12.22 -32.87
C PHE A 227 -28.49 12.77 -32.54
N VAL A 228 -28.04 12.50 -31.33
CA VAL A 228 -26.64 12.70 -30.91
C VAL A 228 -26.04 11.37 -30.49
N GLU A 229 -24.71 11.27 -30.51
CA GLU A 229 -24.02 10.08 -30.04
C GLU A 229 -24.46 9.71 -28.62
N ASN A 230 -24.67 8.42 -28.36
CA ASN A 230 -24.85 7.94 -27.00
C ASN A 230 -23.53 8.04 -26.21
N THR A 231 -23.65 8.10 -24.88
CA THR A 231 -22.48 8.22 -23.98
C THR A 231 -21.51 7.04 -24.11
N TYR A 232 -22.04 5.84 -24.34
CA TYR A 232 -21.27 4.60 -24.48
C TYR A 232 -21.58 3.92 -25.82
N THR A 233 -20.74 2.96 -26.19
CA THR A 233 -20.97 2.11 -27.36
C THR A 233 -22.08 1.08 -27.10
N LEU A 234 -22.64 0.53 -28.18
CA LEU A 234 -23.68 -0.51 -28.13
C LEU A 234 -23.24 -1.73 -27.30
N ASN A 235 -21.98 -2.15 -27.43
CA ASN A 235 -21.45 -3.28 -26.65
C ASN A 235 -21.44 -2.97 -25.15
N LYS A 236 -21.00 -1.76 -24.77
CA LYS A 236 -20.93 -1.38 -23.35
C LYS A 236 -22.31 -1.20 -22.73
N ILE A 237 -23.28 -0.62 -23.45
CA ILE A 237 -24.65 -0.49 -22.91
C ILE A 237 -25.33 -1.85 -22.76
N LYS A 238 -25.09 -2.80 -23.66
CA LYS A 238 -25.58 -4.18 -23.55
C LYS A 238 -24.99 -4.88 -22.32
N GLU A 239 -23.68 -4.76 -22.10
CA GLU A 239 -23.01 -5.28 -20.89
C GLU A 239 -23.70 -4.73 -19.62
N LEU A 240 -23.89 -3.41 -19.53
CA LEU A 240 -24.55 -2.79 -18.38
C LEU A 240 -26.02 -3.23 -18.21
N PHE A 241 -26.73 -3.46 -19.31
CA PHE A 241 -28.10 -3.97 -19.30
C PHE A 241 -28.17 -5.38 -18.73
N TYR A 242 -27.37 -6.31 -19.26
CA TYR A 242 -27.35 -7.70 -18.79
C TYR A 242 -26.83 -7.83 -17.36
N ASP A 243 -25.91 -6.95 -16.95
CA ASP A 243 -25.45 -6.81 -15.56
C ASP A 243 -26.48 -6.16 -14.62
N LYS A 244 -27.66 -5.77 -15.11
CA LYS A 244 -28.73 -5.07 -14.37
C LYS A 244 -28.30 -3.74 -13.74
N LYS A 245 -27.32 -3.07 -14.34
CA LYS A 245 -26.75 -1.78 -13.90
C LYS A 245 -27.46 -0.56 -14.48
N LEU A 246 -28.52 -0.76 -15.27
CA LEU A 246 -29.28 0.34 -15.88
C LEU A 246 -30.61 0.58 -15.15
N GLU A 247 -31.03 1.83 -15.13
CA GLU A 247 -32.38 2.24 -14.72
C GLU A 247 -33.03 3.05 -15.85
N PHE A 248 -34.22 2.61 -16.27
CA PHE A 248 -35.02 3.24 -17.31
C PHE A 248 -36.10 4.10 -16.64
N LYS A 249 -36.08 5.41 -16.86
CA LYS A 249 -37.04 6.32 -16.24
C LYS A 249 -37.18 7.63 -17.00
N ASN A 250 -38.43 8.08 -17.18
CA ASN A 250 -38.76 9.38 -17.77
C ASN A 250 -38.08 9.62 -19.13
N GLY A 251 -38.09 8.62 -20.02
CA GLY A 251 -37.45 8.70 -21.35
C GLY A 251 -35.93 8.77 -21.33
N LYS A 252 -35.29 8.54 -20.17
CA LYS A 252 -33.84 8.51 -20.00
C LYS A 252 -33.37 7.16 -19.46
N ILE A 253 -32.15 6.80 -19.83
CA ILE A 253 -31.44 5.64 -19.28
C ILE A 253 -30.31 6.13 -18.40
N TYR A 254 -30.26 5.59 -17.19
CA TYR A 254 -29.29 5.94 -16.18
C TYR A 254 -28.37 4.77 -15.85
N GLU A 255 -27.10 5.05 -15.60
CA GLU A 255 -26.19 4.09 -14.95
C GLU A 255 -26.40 4.13 -13.42
N LYS A 256 -26.72 2.98 -12.82
CA LYS A 256 -26.79 2.83 -11.36
C LYS A 256 -25.39 2.91 -10.76
N ASN A 257 -25.21 3.79 -9.78
CA ASN A 257 -23.94 3.89 -9.07
C ASN A 257 -23.87 2.84 -7.95
N MET A 258 -23.33 1.67 -8.30
CA MET A 258 -23.13 0.53 -7.39
C MET A 258 -21.90 0.70 -6.48
N ASN A 259 -21.11 1.77 -6.63
CA ASN A 259 -19.92 1.96 -5.80
C ASN A 259 -20.32 2.26 -4.36
N ASN A 260 -19.98 1.34 -3.46
CA ASN A 260 -20.17 1.45 -2.02
C ASN A 260 -18.99 2.13 -1.30
N THR A 261 -17.92 2.48 -2.02
CA THR A 261 -16.78 3.22 -1.46
C THR A 261 -16.54 4.56 -2.14
N VAL A 262 -15.85 5.45 -1.42
CA VAL A 262 -15.40 6.77 -1.88
C VAL A 262 -13.91 6.94 -1.64
N ARG A 263 -13.33 7.96 -2.30
CA ARG A 263 -11.93 8.33 -2.09
C ARG A 263 -11.78 8.91 -0.68
N MET A 264 -10.66 8.58 -0.06
CA MET A 264 -10.22 9.21 1.19
C MET A 264 -10.08 10.72 0.99
N LYS A 265 -10.53 11.51 1.97
CA LYS A 265 -10.35 12.97 1.99
C LYS A 265 -8.99 13.31 2.59
N SER A 266 -8.41 14.44 2.21
CA SER A 266 -7.17 14.95 2.80
C SER A 266 -7.33 15.34 4.27
N LEU A 267 -8.53 15.71 4.71
CA LEU A 267 -8.86 15.90 6.12
C LEU A 267 -9.40 14.59 6.71
N LEU A 268 -8.60 13.98 7.59
CA LEU A 268 -8.96 12.79 8.34
C LEU A 268 -9.43 13.18 9.74
N VAL A 269 -10.67 12.82 10.04
CA VAL A 269 -11.30 13.06 11.35
C VAL A 269 -11.92 11.79 11.87
N ASN A 270 -12.13 11.75 13.18
CA ASN A 270 -12.75 10.61 13.85
C ASN A 270 -14.21 10.48 13.41
N LYS A 271 -14.62 9.27 12.98
CA LYS A 271 -15.98 9.02 12.47
C LYS A 271 -16.47 7.63 12.86
N GLU A 272 -17.77 7.52 13.04
CA GLU A 272 -18.44 6.26 13.31
C GLU A 272 -19.83 6.28 12.66
N TYR A 273 -20.10 5.30 11.80
CA TYR A 273 -21.38 5.18 11.10
C TYR A 273 -21.61 3.75 10.62
N MET A 274 -22.85 3.45 10.24
CA MET A 274 -23.17 2.18 9.60
C MET A 274 -22.83 2.29 8.11
N ALA A 275 -22.05 1.34 7.60
CA ALA A 275 -21.67 1.27 6.19
C ALA A 275 -22.12 -0.06 5.57
N ILE A 276 -22.12 -0.12 4.24
CA ILE A 276 -22.27 -1.39 3.50
C ILE A 276 -20.92 -1.86 3.01
N VAL A 277 -20.45 -2.99 3.51
CA VAL A 277 -19.23 -3.66 3.07
C VAL A 277 -19.61 -5.10 2.73
N ASN A 278 -19.26 -5.55 1.52
CA ASN A 278 -19.62 -6.88 1.00
C ASN A 278 -21.11 -7.21 1.15
N ASN A 279 -21.99 -6.26 0.82
CA ASN A 279 -23.45 -6.33 0.95
C ASN A 279 -24.00 -6.49 2.38
N GLU A 280 -23.15 -6.38 3.41
CA GLU A 280 -23.57 -6.45 4.80
C GLU A 280 -23.48 -5.08 5.48
N LYS A 281 -24.41 -4.83 6.40
CA LYS A 281 -24.39 -3.64 7.26
C LYS A 281 -23.34 -3.85 8.35
N VAL A 282 -22.26 -3.08 8.28
CA VAL A 282 -21.17 -3.12 9.25
C VAL A 282 -21.00 -1.79 9.94
N LYS A 283 -20.61 -1.84 11.21
CA LYS A 283 -20.24 -0.63 11.96
C LYS A 283 -18.84 -0.20 11.53
N PHE A 284 -18.74 0.85 10.73
CA PHE A 284 -17.47 1.40 10.28
C PHE A 284 -17.01 2.52 11.22
N LYS A 285 -15.78 2.44 11.68
CA LYS A 285 -15.18 3.41 12.60
C LYS A 285 -13.77 3.78 12.13
N ILE A 286 -13.51 5.08 12.05
CA ILE A 286 -12.16 5.64 11.92
C ILE A 286 -11.81 6.24 13.29
N ASP A 287 -10.91 5.58 14.01
CA ASP A 287 -10.32 6.10 15.24
C ASP A 287 -8.89 6.56 14.94
N LEU A 288 -8.59 7.83 15.21
CA LEU A 288 -7.28 8.43 14.97
C LEU A 288 -6.63 8.90 16.28
N LYS A 289 -7.31 8.71 17.43
CA LYS A 289 -6.89 9.28 18.71
C LYS A 289 -5.61 8.62 19.21
N THR A 290 -4.66 9.43 19.68
CA THR A 290 -3.43 8.95 20.34
C THR A 290 -3.73 8.17 21.62
N THR A 291 -4.72 8.60 22.41
CA THR A 291 -5.12 7.92 23.65
C THR A 291 -5.62 6.50 23.41
N SER A 292 -6.39 6.29 22.34
CA SER A 292 -6.87 4.95 21.95
C SER A 292 -5.72 4.05 21.51
N ALA A 293 -4.71 4.62 20.83
CA ALA A 293 -3.51 3.89 20.42
C ALA A 293 -2.67 3.45 21.63
N LYS A 294 -2.47 4.36 22.61
CA LYS A 294 -1.76 4.06 23.85
C LYS A 294 -2.46 2.96 24.66
N GLN A 295 -3.79 3.06 24.83
CA GLN A 295 -4.57 2.04 25.53
C GLN A 295 -4.52 0.68 24.83
N MET A 296 -4.64 0.64 23.50
CA MET A 296 -4.52 -0.60 22.73
C MET A 296 -3.15 -1.24 22.92
N LEU A 297 -2.06 -0.48 22.85
CA LEU A 297 -0.72 -1.02 23.05
C LEU A 297 -0.52 -1.53 24.48
N ALA A 298 -0.95 -0.78 25.48
CA ALA A 298 -0.86 -1.18 26.88
C ALA A 298 -1.61 -2.50 27.14
N ASN A 299 -2.79 -2.68 26.55
CA ASN A 299 -3.55 -3.93 26.65
C ASN A 299 -2.81 -5.11 25.99
N ILE A 300 -2.15 -4.89 24.85
CA ILE A 300 -1.39 -5.94 24.15
C ILE A 300 -0.14 -6.34 24.94
N LEU A 301 0.57 -5.38 25.55
CA LEU A 301 1.80 -5.63 26.29
C LEU A 301 1.57 -6.02 27.76
N GLY A 302 0.38 -5.70 28.31
CA GLY A 302 0.03 -5.87 29.71
C GLY A 302 0.55 -4.76 30.64
N HIS A 303 1.18 -3.71 30.11
CA HIS A 303 1.73 -2.58 30.86
C HIS A 303 2.01 -1.38 29.91
N GLU A 304 2.17 -0.19 30.46
CA GLU A 304 2.57 1.00 29.69
C GLU A 304 4.10 1.06 29.54
N LYS A 305 4.61 0.90 28.31
CA LYS A 305 6.06 0.94 27.99
C LYS A 305 6.43 1.87 26.82
N PHE A 306 5.44 2.50 26.20
CA PHE A 306 5.66 3.33 25.02
C PHE A 306 4.63 4.45 24.96
N ASP A 307 5.08 5.69 24.81
CA ASP A 307 4.22 6.86 25.02
C ASP A 307 3.45 7.30 23.78
N TYR A 308 4.04 7.15 22.59
CA TYR A 308 3.52 7.76 21.37
C TYR A 308 3.24 6.76 20.25
N PRO A 309 2.50 5.65 20.48
CA PRO A 309 2.22 4.72 19.40
C PRO A 309 1.27 5.34 18.39
N LYS A 310 1.55 5.15 17.09
CA LYS A 310 0.60 5.50 16.03
C LYS A 310 -0.64 4.62 16.09
N ASN A 311 -1.77 5.17 15.65
CA ASN A 311 -3.06 4.49 15.72
C ASN A 311 -3.17 3.36 14.67
N LEU A 312 -3.64 2.18 15.09
CA LEU A 312 -3.80 1.03 14.20
C LEU A 312 -4.74 1.31 13.02
N SER A 313 -5.89 1.96 13.28
CA SER A 313 -6.90 2.26 12.24
C SER A 313 -6.34 3.23 11.20
N TYR A 314 -5.50 4.17 11.63
CA TYR A 314 -4.82 5.11 10.74
C TYR A 314 -3.87 4.38 9.78
N ILE A 315 -2.98 3.52 10.28
CA ILE A 315 -2.04 2.80 9.42
C ILE A 315 -2.75 1.82 8.48
N LYS A 316 -3.80 1.13 8.97
CA LYS A 316 -4.66 0.29 8.13
C LYS A 316 -5.32 1.09 7.00
N LEU A 317 -5.81 2.29 7.32
CA LEU A 317 -6.43 3.17 6.33
C LEU A 317 -5.43 3.55 5.22
N LEU A 318 -4.18 3.86 5.56
CA LEU A 318 -3.15 4.17 4.56
C LEU A 318 -2.79 2.95 3.69
N ILE A 319 -2.53 1.80 4.30
CA ILE A 319 -2.14 0.58 3.58
C ILE A 319 -3.27 0.09 2.67
N SER A 320 -4.53 0.21 3.09
CA SER A 320 -5.70 -0.19 2.29
C SER A 320 -5.95 0.66 1.05
N LEU A 321 -5.23 1.79 0.86
CA LEU A 321 -5.24 2.52 -0.41
C LEU A 321 -4.60 1.71 -1.55
N ILE A 322 -3.76 0.73 -1.22
CA ILE A 322 -3.03 -0.08 -2.20
C ILE A 322 -3.82 -1.35 -2.51
N GLU A 323 -4.17 -1.49 -3.79
CA GLU A 323 -4.94 -2.63 -4.31
C GLU A 323 -4.21 -3.96 -4.15
N ASN A 324 -2.88 -3.95 -4.35
CA ASN A 324 -2.05 -5.15 -4.30
C ASN A 324 -2.01 -5.73 -2.89
N LYS A 325 -2.77 -6.81 -2.66
CA LYS A 325 -2.82 -7.54 -1.39
C LYS A 325 -1.60 -8.43 -1.11
N SER A 326 -0.63 -8.47 -2.02
CA SER A 326 0.69 -9.13 -1.85
C SER A 326 1.83 -8.12 -1.70
N SER A 327 1.51 -6.88 -1.34
CA SER A 327 2.48 -5.79 -1.20
C SER A 327 3.53 -6.07 -0.11
N ILE A 328 4.73 -5.53 -0.30
CA ILE A 328 5.76 -5.45 0.75
C ILE A 328 5.73 -4.05 1.35
N ILE A 329 5.50 -3.97 2.66
CA ILE A 329 5.42 -2.75 3.45
C ILE A 329 6.69 -2.59 4.28
N LEU A 330 7.34 -1.44 4.21
CA LEU A 330 8.51 -1.11 5.02
C LEU A 330 8.19 0.04 5.97
N ASP A 331 8.65 -0.09 7.21
CA ASP A 331 8.68 0.98 8.19
C ASP A 331 10.03 0.98 8.90
N PHE A 332 10.86 1.98 8.58
CA PHE A 332 12.20 2.14 9.16
C PHE A 332 12.24 3.15 10.32
N PHE A 333 11.07 3.50 10.86
CA PHE A 333 10.88 4.19 12.14
C PHE A 333 9.78 3.47 12.93
N ALA A 334 9.93 2.14 13.07
CA ALA A 334 8.81 1.28 13.48
C ALA A 334 8.27 1.58 14.89
N GLY A 335 9.12 2.08 15.79
CA GLY A 335 8.73 2.49 17.15
C GLY A 335 8.06 1.37 17.93
N SER A 336 6.73 1.41 18.02
CA SER A 336 5.92 0.38 18.71
C SER A 336 5.47 -0.78 17.82
N GLY A 337 5.82 -0.80 16.53
CA GLY A 337 5.46 -1.87 15.61
C GLY A 337 4.00 -1.82 15.11
N THR A 338 3.35 -0.65 15.13
CA THR A 338 1.97 -0.49 14.65
C THR A 338 1.80 -0.93 13.19
N THR A 339 2.78 -0.66 12.33
CA THR A 339 2.73 -1.03 10.91
C THR A 339 2.63 -2.53 10.68
N GLY A 340 3.44 -3.34 11.40
CA GLY A 340 3.36 -4.80 11.31
C GLY A 340 2.02 -5.35 11.81
N HIS A 341 1.48 -4.76 12.90
CA HIS A 341 0.14 -5.11 13.38
C HIS A 341 -0.92 -4.79 12.31
N ALA A 342 -0.88 -3.59 11.71
CA ALA A 342 -1.84 -3.21 10.67
C ALA A 342 -1.82 -4.18 9.48
N VAL A 343 -0.62 -4.61 9.05
CA VAL A 343 -0.47 -5.60 7.98
C VAL A 343 -1.08 -6.95 8.35
N ALA A 344 -0.78 -7.48 9.54
CA ALA A 344 -1.34 -8.75 10.01
C ALA A 344 -2.88 -8.70 10.11
N GLN A 345 -3.42 -7.59 10.61
CA GLN A 345 -4.86 -7.36 10.70
C GLN A 345 -5.52 -7.31 9.32
N LEU A 346 -4.95 -6.56 8.37
CA LEU A 346 -5.51 -6.45 7.01
C LEU A 346 -5.50 -7.80 6.29
N ASN A 347 -4.42 -8.58 6.41
CA ASN A 347 -4.35 -9.92 5.81
C ASN A 347 -5.46 -10.84 6.33
N LYS A 348 -5.77 -10.79 7.63
CA LYS A 348 -6.91 -11.52 8.20
C LYS A 348 -8.26 -11.03 7.68
N GLU A 349 -8.43 -9.72 7.56
CA GLU A 349 -9.71 -9.10 7.16
C GLU A 349 -10.05 -9.31 5.68
N ASP A 350 -9.06 -9.27 4.80
CA ASP A 350 -9.29 -9.23 3.35
C ASP A 350 -8.66 -10.39 2.57
N GLY A 351 -8.13 -11.40 3.27
CA GLY A 351 -7.49 -12.58 2.69
C GLY A 351 -6.14 -12.28 2.00
N GLY A 352 -5.56 -11.11 2.25
CA GLY A 352 -4.26 -10.72 1.71
C GLY A 352 -3.08 -11.52 2.27
N ASN A 353 -1.96 -11.41 1.59
CA ASN A 353 -0.67 -12.01 1.94
C ASN A 353 0.44 -10.95 1.93
N ARG A 354 0.10 -9.74 2.39
CA ARG A 354 1.03 -8.62 2.52
C ARG A 354 2.17 -8.99 3.46
N LYS A 355 3.38 -8.55 3.12
CA LYS A 355 4.59 -8.75 3.91
C LYS A 355 5.00 -7.44 4.55
N TYR A 356 5.69 -7.50 5.68
CA TYR A 356 6.21 -6.30 6.34
C TYR A 356 7.67 -6.46 6.77
N ILE A 357 8.39 -5.33 6.76
CA ILE A 357 9.73 -5.18 7.30
C ILE A 357 9.70 -3.98 8.25
N LEU A 358 10.07 -4.21 9.51
CA LEU A 358 10.16 -3.17 10.53
C LEU A 358 11.62 -2.98 10.94
N CYS A 359 12.09 -1.74 10.93
CA CYS A 359 13.40 -1.36 11.48
C CYS A 359 13.20 -0.37 12.61
N THR A 360 13.84 -0.63 13.74
CA THR A 360 13.91 0.28 14.88
C THR A 360 15.21 0.04 15.62
N ASN A 361 15.76 1.10 16.22
CA ASN A 361 16.84 0.93 17.19
C ASN A 361 16.30 0.20 18.44
N ASN A 362 17.21 -0.32 19.27
CA ASN A 362 16.86 -0.93 20.55
C ASN A 362 17.09 0.03 21.72
N GLU A 363 17.05 1.35 21.48
CA GLU A 363 17.10 2.32 22.57
C GLU A 363 15.94 2.04 23.53
N ASN A 364 16.22 2.05 24.84
CA ASN A 364 15.24 1.67 25.88
C ASN A 364 14.55 0.32 25.63
N ASN A 365 15.25 -0.61 24.96
CA ASN A 365 14.74 -1.94 24.57
C ASN A 365 13.46 -1.90 23.71
N ILE A 366 13.23 -0.83 22.95
CA ILE A 366 12.01 -0.65 22.16
C ILE A 366 11.82 -1.77 21.13
N CYS A 367 12.89 -2.24 20.48
CA CYS A 367 12.79 -3.29 19.46
C CYS A 367 12.31 -4.60 20.07
N GLU A 368 12.97 -5.05 21.15
CA GLU A 368 12.71 -6.34 21.78
C GLU A 368 11.44 -6.34 22.62
N GLU A 369 11.30 -5.37 23.52
CA GLU A 369 10.28 -5.39 24.56
C GLU A 369 8.97 -4.70 24.15
N VAL A 370 8.98 -3.88 23.09
CA VAL A 370 7.78 -3.21 22.57
C VAL A 370 7.40 -3.74 21.20
N THR A 371 8.22 -3.53 20.17
CA THR A 371 7.89 -3.89 18.78
C THR A 371 7.73 -5.40 18.61
N TYR A 372 8.76 -6.18 18.95
CA TYR A 372 8.73 -7.63 18.78
C TYR A 372 7.69 -8.26 19.71
N LYS A 373 7.63 -7.82 20.97
CA LYS A 373 6.63 -8.31 21.93
C LYS A 373 5.20 -8.03 21.48
N ARG A 374 4.90 -6.84 20.93
CA ARG A 374 3.59 -6.53 20.35
C ARG A 374 3.21 -7.53 19.27
N LEU A 375 4.09 -7.76 18.30
CA LEU A 375 3.82 -8.68 17.19
C LEU A 375 3.69 -10.13 17.67
N LYS A 376 4.56 -10.57 18.58
CA LYS A 376 4.49 -11.89 19.19
C LYS A 376 3.18 -12.10 19.96
N ASN A 377 2.71 -11.11 20.71
CA ASN A 377 1.51 -11.23 21.52
C ASN A 377 0.23 -11.32 20.66
N ILE A 378 0.19 -10.65 19.49
CA ILE A 378 -0.96 -10.72 18.57
C ILE A 378 -0.94 -11.97 17.66
N GLN A 379 0.17 -12.73 17.57
CA GLN A 379 0.30 -13.89 16.67
C GLN A 379 -0.80 -14.95 16.87
N LYS A 380 -1.29 -15.13 18.10
CA LYS A 380 -2.36 -16.10 18.39
C LYS A 380 -3.67 -15.72 17.71
N GLU A 381 -4.02 -14.43 17.75
CA GLU A 381 -5.27 -13.92 17.18
C GLU A 381 -5.14 -13.59 15.69
N LEU A 382 -3.94 -13.19 15.28
CA LEU A 382 -3.55 -12.81 13.93
C LEU A 382 -2.36 -13.68 13.50
N PRO A 383 -2.57 -14.94 13.04
CA PRO A 383 -1.48 -15.82 12.65
C PRO A 383 -0.60 -15.19 11.56
N HIS A 384 0.70 -15.08 11.84
CA HIS A 384 1.70 -14.57 10.90
C HIS A 384 3.11 -15.06 11.27
N ASN A 385 3.99 -15.13 10.27
CA ASN A 385 5.41 -15.44 10.48
C ASN A 385 6.13 -14.21 11.04
N LEU A 386 7.00 -14.42 12.03
CA LEU A 386 7.75 -13.35 12.68
C LEU A 386 9.20 -13.79 12.86
N LYS A 387 10.14 -13.00 12.33
CA LYS A 387 11.58 -13.23 12.46
C LYS A 387 12.26 -11.99 13.02
N TYR A 388 13.08 -12.19 14.03
CA TYR A 388 13.88 -11.14 14.63
C TYR A 388 15.29 -11.19 14.04
N LEU A 389 15.75 -10.07 13.50
CA LEU A 389 17.08 -9.92 12.91
C LEU A 389 17.76 -8.74 13.59
N LYS A 390 19.05 -8.87 13.88
CA LYS A 390 19.90 -7.80 14.43
C LYS A 390 20.97 -7.44 13.40
N THR A 391 21.15 -6.14 13.16
CA THR A 391 22.20 -5.64 12.27
C THR A 391 23.41 -5.24 13.10
N ASP A 392 24.60 -5.61 12.66
CA ASP A 392 25.86 -5.25 13.32
C ASP A 392 26.97 -5.02 12.27
N TYR A 393 28.00 -4.28 12.66
CA TYR A 393 29.18 -4.06 11.83
C TYR A 393 30.15 -5.23 11.95
N ILE A 394 30.78 -5.61 10.84
CA ILE A 394 31.87 -6.58 10.87
C ILE A 394 33.17 -5.84 11.18
N PRO A 395 33.84 -6.11 12.32
CA PRO A 395 35.06 -5.41 12.68
C PRO A 395 36.22 -5.79 11.76
N LYS A 396 36.95 -4.79 11.28
CA LYS A 396 38.28 -4.97 10.69
C LYS A 396 39.29 -5.16 11.81
N ARG A 397 40.01 -6.29 11.81
CA ARG A 397 40.98 -6.63 12.87
C ARG A 397 42.33 -5.94 12.67
N SER A 398 42.70 -5.61 11.43
CA SER A 398 43.89 -4.82 11.09
C SER A 398 43.65 -4.03 9.80
N LYS A 399 44.49 -3.02 9.54
CA LYS A 399 44.49 -2.29 8.26
C LYS A 399 44.90 -3.19 7.08
N ASP A 400 45.64 -4.26 7.37
CA ASP A 400 46.17 -5.22 6.39
C ASP A 400 45.28 -6.48 6.25
N GLU A 401 44.10 -6.51 6.88
CA GLU A 401 43.18 -7.64 6.74
C GLU A 401 42.68 -7.72 5.29
N ASP A 402 42.94 -8.86 4.63
CA ASP A 402 42.64 -9.03 3.21
C ASP A 402 41.13 -9.15 2.93
N ASP A 403 40.78 -8.87 1.68
CA ASP A 403 39.39 -8.90 1.20
C ASP A 403 38.76 -10.30 1.34
N LEU A 404 39.58 -11.36 1.29
CA LEU A 404 39.13 -12.74 1.43
C LEU A 404 38.68 -13.06 2.87
N SER A 405 39.38 -12.54 3.87
CA SER A 405 39.01 -12.66 5.29
C SER A 405 37.66 -11.97 5.56
N ILE A 406 37.47 -10.77 5.03
CA ILE A 406 36.21 -10.02 5.17
C ILE A 406 35.06 -10.78 4.50
N ARG A 407 35.27 -11.28 3.27
CA ARG A 407 34.30 -12.09 2.56
C ARG A 407 33.85 -13.31 3.36
N LYS A 408 34.79 -14.07 3.95
CA LYS A 408 34.46 -15.23 4.81
C LYS A 408 33.63 -14.87 6.05
N LYS A 409 33.80 -13.65 6.60
CA LYS A 409 32.96 -13.17 7.72
C LYS A 409 31.54 -12.81 7.25
N VAL A 410 31.42 -12.18 6.08
CA VAL A 410 30.12 -11.88 5.45
C VAL A 410 29.39 -13.16 5.08
N GLU A 411 30.11 -14.17 4.61
CA GLU A 411 29.55 -15.46 4.18
C GLU A 411 28.72 -16.15 5.27
N LYS A 412 29.12 -15.97 6.53
CA LYS A 412 28.37 -16.51 7.68
C LYS A 412 26.96 -15.94 7.84
N ASN A 413 26.68 -14.78 7.24
CA ASN A 413 25.41 -14.06 7.36
C ASN A 413 24.59 -14.09 6.06
N ILE A 414 25.00 -14.87 5.05
CA ILE A 414 24.28 -14.99 3.77
C ILE A 414 22.90 -15.57 3.96
N LYS A 415 22.76 -16.55 4.88
CA LYS A 415 21.50 -17.17 5.20
C LYS A 415 20.45 -16.11 5.56
N GLU A 416 20.80 -15.20 6.47
CA GLU A 416 19.93 -14.13 6.95
C GLU A 416 19.55 -13.15 5.83
N LEU A 417 20.48 -12.85 4.90
CA LEU A 417 20.18 -11.99 3.74
C LEU A 417 19.21 -12.65 2.77
N ILE A 418 19.38 -13.95 2.49
CA ILE A 418 18.48 -14.72 1.63
C ILE A 418 17.09 -14.81 2.25
N GLU A 419 17.03 -15.12 3.55
CA GLU A 419 15.78 -15.20 4.30
C GLU A 419 15.04 -13.86 4.32
N LEU A 420 15.78 -12.76 4.52
CA LEU A 420 15.24 -11.40 4.50
C LEU A 420 14.69 -11.04 3.11
N GLU A 421 15.47 -11.24 2.04
CA GLU A 421 15.05 -10.93 0.67
C GLU A 421 13.80 -11.72 0.25
N ASN A 422 13.77 -13.01 0.56
CA ASN A 422 12.73 -13.91 0.06
C ASN A 422 11.53 -14.02 1.03
N HIS A 423 11.68 -13.53 2.26
CA HIS A 423 10.72 -13.66 3.36
C HIS A 423 10.38 -15.14 3.63
N ILE A 424 11.43 -15.93 3.79
CA ILE A 424 11.38 -17.37 4.08
C ILE A 424 12.28 -17.69 5.27
N GLU A 425 12.18 -18.93 5.75
CA GLU A 425 13.16 -19.53 6.65
C GLU A 425 13.87 -20.65 5.89
N ILE A 426 15.20 -20.65 5.92
CA ILE A 426 15.99 -21.74 5.35
C ILE A 426 15.92 -22.92 6.32
N ASP A 427 15.18 -23.95 5.90
CA ASP A 427 14.82 -25.13 6.69
C ASP A 427 15.66 -26.37 6.35
N ASN A 428 16.55 -26.27 5.36
CA ASN A 428 17.35 -27.38 4.85
C ASN A 428 16.53 -28.58 4.35
N GLN A 429 15.28 -28.35 3.95
CA GLN A 429 14.36 -29.35 3.39
C GLN A 429 13.69 -28.82 2.12
N LYS A 430 12.92 -27.75 2.24
CA LYS A 430 12.26 -27.10 1.11
C LYS A 430 13.10 -25.96 0.55
N TYR A 431 13.88 -25.29 1.39
CA TYR A 431 14.75 -24.19 1.00
C TYR A 431 16.18 -24.49 1.45
N ILE A 432 17.10 -24.66 0.49
CA ILE A 432 18.48 -25.07 0.77
C ILE A 432 19.45 -24.12 0.08
N ILE A 433 20.57 -23.83 0.75
CA ILE A 433 21.71 -23.13 0.17
C ILE A 433 22.74 -24.20 -0.19
N ALA A 434 23.18 -24.23 -1.45
CA ALA A 434 24.20 -25.19 -1.89
C ALA A 434 25.51 -24.95 -1.13
N GLU A 435 26.09 -26.02 -0.59
CA GLU A 435 27.32 -25.93 0.21
C GLU A 435 28.59 -25.88 -0.66
N SER A 436 28.68 -26.77 -1.64
CA SER A 436 29.80 -26.90 -2.57
C SER A 436 29.39 -27.72 -3.80
N GLU A 437 30.22 -27.74 -4.84
CA GLU A 437 30.03 -28.62 -5.99
C GLU A 437 30.07 -30.10 -5.58
N GLU A 438 30.94 -30.48 -4.63
CA GLU A 438 31.08 -31.86 -4.15
C GLU A 438 29.83 -32.38 -3.44
N LYS A 439 29.07 -31.50 -2.78
CA LYS A 439 27.85 -31.86 -2.02
C LYS A 439 26.56 -31.61 -2.78
N MET A 440 26.65 -31.10 -4.01
CA MET A 440 25.49 -30.68 -4.79
C MET A 440 24.47 -31.80 -5.01
N GLU A 441 24.94 -33.01 -5.30
CA GLU A 441 24.07 -34.16 -5.47
C GLU A 441 23.32 -34.54 -4.18
N GLU A 442 23.98 -34.45 -3.03
CA GLU A 442 23.35 -34.66 -1.71
C GLU A 442 22.31 -33.58 -1.42
N ASP A 443 22.65 -32.32 -1.70
CA ASP A 443 21.73 -31.18 -1.55
C ASP A 443 20.47 -31.39 -2.40
N ILE A 444 20.60 -31.70 -3.69
CA ILE A 444 19.46 -31.93 -4.59
C ILE A 444 18.62 -33.14 -4.15
N ASN A 445 19.26 -34.21 -3.67
CA ASN A 445 18.56 -35.38 -3.17
C ASN A 445 17.76 -35.08 -1.89
N ARG A 446 18.28 -34.21 -1.01
CA ARG A 446 17.62 -33.76 0.22
C ARG A 446 16.44 -32.82 -0.04
N ILE A 447 16.53 -31.96 -1.06
CA ILE A 447 15.48 -30.98 -1.35
C ILE A 447 14.15 -31.66 -1.70
N GLU A 448 13.07 -31.20 -1.06
CA GLU A 448 11.70 -31.64 -1.33
C GLU A 448 11.22 -31.21 -2.72
N LYS A 449 10.24 -31.94 -3.27
CA LYS A 449 9.61 -31.58 -4.56
C LYS A 449 9.01 -30.17 -4.48
N ASN A 450 9.24 -29.34 -5.51
CA ASN A 450 8.88 -27.91 -5.53
C ASN A 450 9.65 -27.03 -4.53
N GLY A 451 10.82 -27.48 -4.06
CA GLY A 451 11.72 -26.69 -3.23
C GLY A 451 12.47 -25.60 -4.00
N ILE A 452 13.33 -24.87 -3.31
CA ILE A 452 14.22 -23.85 -3.87
C ILE A 452 15.66 -24.15 -3.46
N LEU A 453 16.55 -24.20 -4.46
CA LEU A 453 17.99 -24.26 -4.26
C LEU A 453 18.59 -22.88 -4.50
N PHE A 454 19.24 -22.33 -3.48
CA PHE A 454 20.02 -21.11 -3.56
C PHE A 454 21.47 -21.45 -3.89
N LEU A 455 21.96 -20.97 -5.03
CA LEU A 455 23.27 -21.31 -5.56
C LEU A 455 24.26 -20.15 -5.34
N PRO A 456 25.29 -20.31 -4.50
CA PRO A 456 26.37 -19.34 -4.36
C PRO A 456 27.14 -19.09 -5.66
N PRO A 457 27.74 -17.90 -5.85
CA PRO A 457 28.62 -17.62 -6.98
C PRO A 457 29.81 -18.59 -7.01
N GLY A 458 30.16 -19.08 -8.20
CA GLY A 458 31.30 -19.97 -8.41
C GLY A 458 31.03 -21.45 -8.21
N ILE A 459 29.78 -21.83 -7.90
CA ILE A 459 29.33 -23.23 -7.88
C ILE A 459 28.53 -23.49 -9.16
N PHE A 460 28.90 -24.51 -9.93
CA PHE A 460 28.23 -24.86 -11.18
C PHE A 460 27.49 -26.19 -11.10
N LEU A 461 26.37 -26.27 -11.82
CA LEU A 461 25.58 -27.49 -11.95
C LEU A 461 26.04 -28.29 -13.18
N SER A 462 26.24 -29.58 -12.99
CA SER A 462 26.36 -30.54 -14.08
C SER A 462 25.02 -30.76 -14.78
N ARG A 463 25.06 -31.33 -16.00
CA ARG A 463 23.83 -31.70 -16.74
C ARG A 463 22.96 -32.72 -16.00
N ILE A 464 23.57 -33.58 -15.18
CA ILE A 464 22.87 -34.61 -14.43
C ILE A 464 22.10 -33.96 -13.27
N GLU A 465 22.74 -33.05 -12.55
CA GLU A 465 22.11 -32.30 -11.45
C GLU A 465 20.99 -31.40 -11.94
N GLN A 466 21.18 -30.72 -13.08
CA GLN A 466 20.12 -29.91 -13.69
C GLN A 466 18.87 -30.76 -14.01
N ARG A 467 19.04 -31.96 -14.56
CA ARG A 467 17.92 -32.88 -14.81
C ARG A 467 17.19 -33.29 -13.53
N LYS A 468 17.94 -33.58 -12.45
CA LYS A 468 17.35 -33.92 -11.15
C LYS A 468 16.55 -32.77 -10.55
N LEU A 469 17.04 -31.53 -10.69
CA LEU A 469 16.30 -30.33 -10.30
C LEU A 469 14.98 -30.24 -11.06
N ASP A 470 15.00 -30.42 -12.38
CA ASP A 470 13.81 -30.36 -13.23
C ASP A 470 12.80 -31.47 -12.88
N GLU A 471 13.26 -32.71 -12.65
CA GLU A 471 12.42 -33.86 -12.26
C GLU A 471 11.68 -33.61 -10.93
N LYS A 472 12.35 -32.97 -9.97
CA LYS A 472 11.77 -32.57 -8.68
C LYS A 472 11.06 -31.22 -8.73
N ASN A 473 11.02 -30.55 -9.88
CA ASN A 473 10.51 -29.19 -10.04
C ASN A 473 11.13 -28.20 -9.02
N ILE A 474 12.42 -28.33 -8.75
CA ILE A 474 13.16 -27.46 -7.82
C ILE A 474 13.50 -26.16 -8.54
N LYS A 475 13.15 -25.03 -7.92
CA LYS A 475 13.50 -23.71 -8.44
C LYS A 475 14.95 -23.37 -8.08
N LEU A 476 15.77 -23.08 -9.07
CA LEU A 476 17.12 -22.55 -8.85
C LEU A 476 17.08 -21.03 -8.68
N VAL A 477 17.78 -20.51 -7.66
CA VAL A 477 17.95 -19.07 -7.41
C VAL A 477 19.43 -18.79 -7.19
N ASN A 478 20.05 -18.05 -8.10
CA ASN A 478 21.46 -17.64 -7.93
C ASN A 478 21.54 -16.56 -6.86
N ILE A 479 22.46 -16.74 -5.90
CA ILE A 479 22.75 -15.74 -4.88
C ILE A 479 23.59 -14.66 -5.55
N PRO A 480 23.18 -13.38 -5.48
CA PRO A 480 23.91 -12.32 -6.16
C PRO A 480 25.33 -12.13 -5.60
N GLU A 481 26.31 -11.95 -6.49
CA GLU A 481 27.73 -11.77 -6.10
C GLU A 481 27.93 -10.55 -5.20
N TYR A 482 27.12 -9.50 -5.36
CA TYR A 482 27.20 -8.30 -4.52
C TYR A 482 26.81 -8.51 -3.05
N TYR A 483 26.27 -9.68 -2.68
CA TYR A 483 26.15 -10.09 -1.26
C TYR A 483 27.52 -10.37 -0.65
N PHE A 484 28.51 -10.72 -1.47
CA PHE A 484 29.86 -11.08 -1.08
C PHE A 484 30.88 -9.96 -1.32
N ILE A 485 30.52 -8.92 -2.09
CA ILE A 485 31.41 -7.79 -2.46
C ILE A 485 31.49 -6.72 -1.36
N ASN A 486 32.70 -6.18 -1.20
CA ASN A 486 33.16 -5.06 -0.37
C ASN A 486 32.54 -3.69 -0.73
N GLU A 487 31.23 -3.55 -0.65
CA GLU A 487 30.57 -2.21 -0.62
C GLU A 487 30.31 -1.72 0.81
N LEU A 488 31.02 -2.28 1.80
CA LEU A 488 31.13 -1.73 3.16
C LEU A 488 32.36 -0.80 3.30
N ARG A 489 32.72 -0.08 2.23
CA ARG A 489 33.70 1.01 2.32
C ARG A 489 33.02 2.24 2.94
N GLU A 490 33.27 2.34 4.24
CA GLU A 490 33.37 3.53 5.10
C GLU A 490 32.15 4.44 5.35
N ALA A 491 31.83 4.58 6.64
CA ALA A 491 31.11 5.70 7.24
C ALA A 491 32.08 6.81 7.71
N GLY A 492 33.26 6.95 7.07
CA GLY A 492 34.34 7.83 7.51
C GLY A 492 35.13 8.55 6.41
N GLU A 493 34.76 8.39 5.14
CA GLU A 493 35.30 9.19 4.03
C GLU A 493 34.17 10.04 3.41
N ILE A 494 33.73 11.06 4.16
CA ILE A 494 33.09 12.29 3.63
C ILE A 494 33.64 13.47 4.42
#